data_AF-A0A0B7C4C4-F1
#
_entry.id   AF-A0A0B7C4C4-F1
#
_cell.length_a   1.000
_cell.length_b   1.000
_cell.length_c   1.000
_cell.angle_alpha   90.00
_cell.angle_beta   90.00
_cell.angle_gamma   90.00
#
_symmetry.space_group_name_H-M   'P 1'
#
loop_
_entity.id
_entity.type
_entity.pdbx_description
1 polymer ?
#
loop_
_entity_poly.entity_id
_entity_poly.type
_entity_poly.pdbx_seq_one_letter_code
_entity_poly.pdbx_strand_id
1 'polypeptide(L)'
;TDECKLDTGLDEELVKQAPPLDHVLEEFDRFLSAKGVHPEHGGRSFCLLTDGQSHLRQCVHNEACKKSINLPGYFYKFYDL
;
A
#
# COMPACT_ATOMS: atom_id res chain seq x y z
N THR A 1 8.36 14.84 -11.93
CA THR A 1 8.50 16.30 -12.11
C THR A 1 9.45 16.83 -11.07
N ASP A 2 10.12 17.96 -11.32
CA ASP A 2 11.09 18.52 -10.35
C ASP A 2 10.44 18.88 -9.00
N GLU A 3 9.20 19.38 -9.04
CA GLU A 3 8.38 19.64 -7.84
C GLU A 3 8.16 18.37 -7.00
N CYS A 4 7.77 17.26 -7.62
CA CYS A 4 7.56 15.98 -6.92
C CYS A 4 8.87 15.46 -6.28
N LYS A 5 10.02 15.65 -6.95
CA LYS A 5 11.32 15.26 -6.40
C LYS A 5 11.69 16.09 -5.16
N LEU A 6 11.39 17.39 -5.17
CA LEU A 6 11.60 18.28 -4.03
C LEU A 6 10.71 17.91 -2.84
N ASP A 7 9.44 17.63 -3.09
CA ASP A 7 8.46 17.34 -2.02
C ASP A 7 8.64 15.95 -1.39
N THR A 8 8.94 14.94 -2.22
CA THR A 8 8.99 13.54 -1.76
C THR A 8 10.41 13.05 -1.46
N GLY A 9 11.44 13.73 -1.97
CA GLY A 9 12.83 13.28 -1.92
C GLY A 9 13.11 12.02 -2.74
N LEU A 10 12.16 11.55 -3.57
CA LEU A 10 12.31 10.34 -4.37
C LEU A 10 13.23 10.58 -5.57
N ASP A 11 14.21 9.70 -5.75
CA ASP A 11 15.03 9.70 -6.95
C ASP A 11 14.34 8.97 -8.11
N GLU A 12 14.33 9.59 -9.29
CA GLU A 12 13.64 9.07 -10.47
C GLU A 12 14.20 7.72 -10.91
N GLU A 13 15.51 7.51 -10.80
CA GLU A 13 16.14 6.26 -11.21
C GLU A 13 15.75 5.12 -10.27
N LEU A 14 15.66 5.40 -8.96
CA LEU A 14 15.16 4.43 -8.00
C LEU A 14 13.70 4.05 -8.24
N VAL A 15 12.86 5.03 -8.64
CA VAL A 15 11.45 4.76 -8.97
C VAL A 15 11.33 3.87 -10.21
N LYS A 16 12.18 4.07 -11.23
CA LYS A 16 12.20 3.24 -12.45
C LYS A 16 12.64 1.80 -12.19
N GLN A 17 13.52 1.61 -11.21
CA GLN A 17 14.05 0.29 -10.82
C GLN A 17 13.20 -0.38 -9.74
N ALA A 18 12.22 0.32 -9.16
CA ALA A 18 11.39 -0.19 -8.08
C ALA A 18 10.52 -1.38 -8.55
N PRO A 19 10.24 -2.34 -7.67
CA PRO A 19 9.33 -3.43 -7.99
C PRO A 19 7.92 -2.92 -8.35
N PRO A 20 7.21 -3.63 -9.24
CA PRO A 20 5.80 -3.35 -9.52
C PRO A 20 4.92 -3.41 -8.27
N LEU A 21 3.77 -2.72 -8.32
CA LEU A 21 2.89 -2.55 -7.17
C LEU A 21 2.36 -3.88 -6.60
N ASP A 22 1.96 -4.81 -7.46
CA ASP A 22 1.51 -6.15 -7.08
C ASP A 22 2.58 -6.94 -6.32
N HIS A 23 3.84 -6.88 -6.77
CA HIS A 23 4.95 -7.52 -6.07
C HIS A 23 5.15 -6.96 -4.66
N VAL A 24 5.07 -5.63 -4.50
CA VAL A 24 5.21 -4.98 -3.19
C VAL A 24 4.01 -5.30 -2.29
N LEU A 25 2.81 -5.40 -2.84
CA LEU A 25 1.61 -5.80 -2.08
C LEU A 25 1.70 -7.24 -1.59
N GLU A 26 2.20 -8.17 -2.40
CA GLU A 26 2.48 -9.55 -1.98
C GLU A 26 3.55 -9.62 -0.89
N GLU A 27 4.60 -8.78 -1.00
CA GLU A 27 5.63 -8.70 0.04
C GLU A 27 5.05 -8.16 1.36
N PHE A 28 4.20 -7.14 1.29
CA PHE A 28 3.48 -6.62 2.44
C PHE A 28 2.61 -7.71 3.09
N ASP A 29 1.93 -8.52 2.29
CA ASP A 29 1.10 -9.63 2.79
C ASP A 29 1.92 -10.70 3.54
N ARG A 30 3.07 -11.09 2.96
CA ARG A 30 4.04 -11.97 3.62
C ARG A 30 4.57 -11.36 4.91
N PHE A 31 4.83 -10.05 4.93
CA PHE A 31 5.29 -9.35 6.12
C PHE A 31 4.24 -9.38 7.24
N LEU A 32 2.97 -9.12 6.95
CA LEU A 32 1.88 -9.20 7.93
C LEU A 32 1.74 -10.62 8.52
N SER A 33 1.94 -11.62 7.67
CA SER A 33 1.92 -13.03 8.06
C SER A 33 3.05 -13.36 9.01
N ALA A 34 4.28 -12.95 8.67
CA ALA A 34 5.46 -13.11 9.51
C ALA A 34 5.35 -12.36 10.85
N LYS A 35 4.58 -11.27 10.90
CA LYS A 35 4.29 -10.52 12.13
C LYS A 35 3.11 -11.08 12.95
N GLY A 36 2.43 -12.12 12.47
CA GLY A 36 1.31 -12.73 13.19
C GLY A 36 0.08 -11.81 13.32
N VAL A 37 -0.10 -10.88 12.40
CA VAL A 37 -1.25 -9.95 12.35
C VAL A 37 -2.13 -10.17 11.12
N HIS A 38 -1.71 -11.02 10.19
CA HIS A 38 -2.48 -11.26 8.98
C HIS A 38 -3.86 -11.87 9.28
N PRO A 39 -4.98 -11.25 8.85
CA PRO A 39 -6.33 -11.63 9.26
C PRO A 39 -6.74 -13.03 8.76
N GLU A 40 -6.20 -13.47 7.63
CA GLU A 40 -6.52 -14.78 7.06
C GLU A 40 -5.51 -15.87 7.44
N HIS A 41 -4.38 -15.51 8.06
CA HIS A 41 -3.32 -16.46 8.46
C HIS A 41 -3.23 -16.61 9.98
N GLY A 42 -4.38 -16.54 10.68
CA GLY A 42 -4.47 -16.78 12.13
C GLY A 42 -3.92 -15.65 13.00
N GLY A 43 -3.64 -14.48 12.43
CA GLY A 43 -3.15 -13.32 13.16
C GLY A 43 -4.26 -12.55 13.90
N ARG A 44 -3.85 -11.70 14.84
CA ARG A 44 -4.78 -10.74 15.47
C ARG A 44 -5.24 -9.73 14.41
N SER A 45 -6.55 -9.46 14.34
CA SER A 45 -7.11 -8.47 13.42
C SER A 45 -6.37 -7.12 13.53
N PHE A 46 -5.97 -6.57 12.39
CA PHE A 46 -5.40 -5.22 12.30
C PHE A 46 -6.29 -4.33 11.42
N CYS A 47 -6.03 -3.03 11.49
CA CYS A 47 -6.66 -2.03 10.64
C CYS A 47 -5.60 -0.99 10.24
N LEU A 48 -5.68 -0.47 9.02
CA LEU A 48 -4.81 0.62 8.58
C LEU A 48 -5.25 1.92 9.26
N LEU A 49 -4.28 2.75 9.63
CA LEU A 49 -4.49 4.08 10.16
C LEU A 49 -3.82 5.07 9.20
N THR A 50 -4.58 6.04 8.70
CA THR A 50 -4.10 7.03 7.73
C THR A 50 -4.45 8.44 8.17
N ASP A 51 -3.63 9.41 7.76
CA ASP A 51 -3.93 10.85 7.87
C ASP A 51 -4.74 11.26 6.63
N GLY A 52 -6.07 11.29 6.74
CA GLY A 52 -6.97 11.43 5.61
C GLY A 52 -7.20 10.14 4.82
N GLN A 53 -8.40 10.02 4.26
CA GLN A 53 -8.77 8.94 3.33
C GLN A 53 -8.03 8.92 1.98
N SER A 54 -7.30 9.98 1.61
CA SER A 54 -6.71 10.13 0.26
C SER A 54 -5.67 9.05 -0.04
N HIS A 55 -4.84 8.67 0.94
CA HIS A 55 -3.81 7.64 0.79
C HIS A 55 -4.38 6.33 0.24
N LEU A 56 -5.52 5.90 0.75
CA LEU A 56 -6.16 4.66 0.30
C LEU A 56 -7.04 4.89 -0.91
N ARG A 57 -7.97 5.84 -0.85
CA ARG A 57 -8.99 6.00 -1.91
C ARG A 57 -8.44 6.58 -3.20
N GLN A 58 -7.53 7.56 -3.12
CA GLN A 58 -7.03 8.28 -4.28
C GLN A 58 -5.71 7.73 -4.80
N CYS A 59 -4.89 7.12 -3.94
CA CYS A 59 -3.62 6.50 -4.35
C CYS A 59 -3.78 4.98 -4.53
N VAL A 60 -3.84 4.20 -3.44
CA VAL A 60 -3.74 2.73 -3.51
C VAL A 60 -4.89 2.11 -4.31
N HIS A 61 -6.15 2.44 -4.00
CA HIS A 61 -7.32 1.89 -4.71
C HIS A 61 -7.36 2.31 -6.18
N ASN A 62 -7.03 3.57 -6.47
CA ASN A 62 -7.04 4.09 -7.82
C ASN A 62 -5.99 3.37 -8.69
N GLU A 63 -4.78 3.22 -8.16
CA GLU A 63 -3.67 2.61 -8.87
C GLU A 63 -3.87 1.10 -9.06
N ALA A 64 -4.37 0.41 -8.03
CA ALA A 64 -4.74 -1.01 -8.14
C ALA A 64 -5.83 -1.22 -9.19
N CYS A 65 -6.85 -0.36 -9.22
CA CYS A 65 -7.92 -0.43 -10.23
C CYS A 65 -7.37 -0.21 -11.65
N LYS A 66 -6.50 0.79 -11.85
CA LYS A 66 -5.87 1.06 -13.17
C LYS A 66 -5.03 -0.11 -13.67
N LYS A 67 -4.39 -0.83 -12.75
CA LYS A 67 -3.51 -1.97 -13.04
C LYS A 67 -4.22 -3.33 -12.96
N SER A 68 -5.54 -3.36 -12.74
CA SER A 68 -6.32 -4.58 -12.54
C SER A 68 -5.78 -5.49 -11.42
N ILE A 69 -5.25 -4.88 -10.35
CA ILE A 69 -4.73 -5.58 -9.18
C ILE A 69 -5.86 -5.75 -8.17
N ASN A 70 -6.07 -6.98 -7.70
CA ASN A 70 -7.02 -7.27 -6.63
C ASN A 70 -6.38 -6.95 -5.28
N LEU A 71 -6.95 -5.99 -4.54
CA LEU A 71 -6.47 -5.66 -3.20
C LEU A 71 -7.09 -6.58 -2.14
N PRO A 72 -6.30 -7.01 -1.14
CA PRO A 72 -6.80 -7.71 0.03
C PRO A 72 -7.88 -6.93 0.78
N GLY A 73 -8.80 -7.65 1.44
CA GLY A 73 -9.96 -7.08 2.12
C GLY A 73 -9.63 -6.03 3.20
N TYR A 74 -8.44 -6.09 3.79
CA TYR A 74 -7.99 -5.16 4.82
C TYR A 74 -7.66 -3.75 4.30
N PHE A 75 -7.53 -3.54 2.99
CA PHE A 75 -7.39 -2.18 2.41
C PHE A 75 -8.71 -1.39 2.41
N TYR A 76 -9.85 -2.07 2.52
CA TYR A 76 -11.18 -1.43 2.48
C TYR A 76 -11.72 -1.07 3.87
N LYS A 77 -10.94 -1.33 4.93
CA LYS A 77 -11.29 -1.01 6.33
C LYS A 77 -10.12 -0.29 6.98
N PHE A 78 -10.28 1.00 7.23
CA PHE A 78 -9.24 1.85 7.80
C PHE A 78 -9.83 2.90 8.74
N TYR A 79 -9.00 3.41 9.63
CA TYR A 79 -9.28 4.59 10.44
C TYR A 79 -8.61 5.81 9.82
N ASP A 80 -9.34 6.92 9.85
CA ASP A 80 -8.90 8.23 9.40
C ASP A 80 -8.64 9.10 10.65
N LEU A 81 -7.46 9.73 10.74
CA LEU A 81 -7.06 10.63 11.83
C LEU A 81 -7.52 12.06 11.57
#